data_AF-A0A383ECA0-F1
#
_entry.id   AF-A0A383ECA0-F1
#
_cell.length_a   1.000
_cell.length_b   1.000
_cell.length_c   1.000
_cell.angle_alpha   90.00
_cell.angle_beta   90.00
_cell.angle_gamma   90.00
#
_symmetry.space_group_name_H-M   'P 1'
#
loop_
_entity.id
_entity.type
_entity.pdbx_description
1 polymer ?
#
loop_
_entity_poly.entity_id
_entity_poly.type
_entity_poly.pdbx_seq_one_letter_code
_entity_poly.pdbx_strand_id
1 'polypeptide(L)'
;AQLDLRQVSAQANWVVHVDFEGVLKTDVGKFLLAEIKKDPKAQRQLAGIKAAFGVDIEGLGNFTAYGRGEKEKGIAIASGGFNPKQLEGFVSLNEKIETSTYGGKTIYAENKNAFAIVDENTVVAGSGNAFVKHGLDVLAGKQPSMKTNDILNELAKAIPSPVAVAIADLNSIAEFNPPKKAPEAAILKKASSLGLAVGEVDGQVRVAAVLKAADETTAGHLENVLRGGASL
;
A
#
# COMPACT_ATOMS: atom_id res chain seq x y z
N ALA A 1 -9.53 7.45 3.24
CA ALA A 1 -8.75 7.89 4.41
C ALA A 1 -7.25 7.94 4.12
N GLN A 2 -6.56 8.96 4.64
CA GLN A 2 -5.10 9.12 4.58
C GLN A 2 -4.35 7.98 5.30
N LEU A 3 -3.05 7.85 5.00
CA LEU A 3 -2.15 6.87 5.61
C LEU A 3 -2.13 7.00 7.15
N ASP A 4 -2.59 5.98 7.85
CA ASP A 4 -2.49 5.86 9.31
C ASP A 4 -1.27 5.02 9.69
N LEU A 5 -0.20 5.68 10.13
CA LEU A 5 1.04 5.01 10.53
C LEU A 5 0.86 4.08 11.73
N ARG A 6 -0.21 4.24 12.52
CA ARG A 6 -0.53 3.33 13.65
C ARG A 6 -0.89 1.93 13.17
N GLN A 7 -1.30 1.78 11.91
CA GLN A 7 -1.63 0.49 11.30
C GLN A 7 -0.42 -0.19 10.64
N VAL A 8 0.69 0.53 10.51
CA VAL A 8 1.93 0.05 9.87
C VAL A 8 2.90 -0.39 10.94
N SER A 9 3.49 -1.58 10.78
CA SER A 9 4.51 -2.09 11.69
C SER A 9 5.72 -1.15 11.77
N ALA A 10 6.28 -0.95 12.98
CA ALA A 10 7.55 -0.24 13.15
C ALA A 10 8.73 -0.93 12.45
N GLN A 11 8.59 -2.21 12.07
CA GLN A 11 9.61 -2.95 11.33
C GLN A 11 9.52 -2.73 9.81
N ALA A 12 8.52 -2.00 9.32
CA ALA A 12 8.36 -1.80 7.88
C ALA A 12 9.47 -0.88 7.32
N ASN A 13 10.15 -1.37 6.28
CA ASN A 13 11.13 -0.61 5.52
C ASN A 13 10.53 -0.05 4.22
N TRP A 14 9.37 -0.55 3.81
CA TRP A 14 8.58 0.07 2.75
C TRP A 14 7.10 0.08 3.10
N VAL A 15 6.40 1.09 2.60
CA VAL A 15 4.95 1.26 2.71
C VAL A 15 4.42 1.79 1.39
N VAL A 16 3.28 1.27 0.95
CA VAL A 16 2.46 1.82 -0.13
C VAL A 16 1.05 1.98 0.42
N HIS A 17 0.47 3.15 0.20
CA HIS A 17 -0.87 3.48 0.64
C HIS A 17 -1.64 4.15 -0.50
N VAL A 18 -2.90 3.77 -0.66
CA VAL A 18 -3.85 4.37 -1.59
C VAL A 18 -5.15 4.67 -0.85
N ASP A 19 -5.55 5.93 -0.87
CA ASP A 19 -6.84 6.41 -0.39
C ASP A 19 -7.85 6.38 -1.54
N PHE A 20 -8.50 5.24 -1.76
CA PHE A 20 -9.50 5.09 -2.82
C PHE A 20 -10.68 6.05 -2.64
N GLU A 21 -11.14 6.23 -1.42
CA GLU A 21 -12.21 7.18 -1.09
C GLU A 21 -11.81 8.62 -1.46
N GLY A 22 -10.55 8.98 -1.19
CA GLY A 22 -9.94 10.25 -1.58
C GLY A 22 -9.83 10.40 -3.10
N VAL A 23 -9.34 9.36 -3.79
CA VAL A 23 -9.29 9.33 -5.27
C VAL A 23 -10.67 9.62 -5.85
N LEU A 24 -11.73 8.95 -5.38
CA LEU A 24 -13.08 9.14 -5.90
C LEU A 24 -13.66 10.55 -5.64
N LYS A 25 -13.06 11.33 -4.74
CA LYS A 25 -13.42 12.73 -4.48
C LYS A 25 -12.69 13.72 -5.40
N THR A 26 -11.56 13.32 -5.99
CA THR A 26 -10.79 14.13 -6.97
C THR A 26 -11.52 14.25 -8.31
N ASP A 27 -11.24 15.31 -9.08
CA ASP A 27 -11.88 15.50 -10.39
C ASP A 27 -11.37 14.47 -11.40
N VAL A 28 -10.08 14.14 -11.34
CA VAL A 28 -9.49 13.07 -12.16
C VAL A 28 -10.07 11.70 -11.79
N GLY A 29 -10.21 11.39 -10.50
CA GLY A 29 -10.79 10.11 -10.07
C GLY A 29 -12.25 9.94 -10.49
N LYS A 30 -13.06 11.00 -10.38
CA LYS A 30 -14.44 11.00 -10.90
C LYS A 30 -14.48 10.78 -12.40
N PHE A 31 -13.61 11.48 -13.14
CA PHE A 31 -13.51 11.32 -14.59
C PHE A 31 -13.13 9.88 -14.99
N LEU A 32 -12.09 9.31 -14.38
CA LEU A 32 -11.65 7.94 -14.66
C LEU A 32 -12.75 6.92 -14.33
N LEU A 33 -13.41 7.04 -13.18
CA LEU A 33 -14.51 6.16 -12.82
C LEU A 33 -15.67 6.27 -13.82
N ALA A 34 -16.02 7.49 -14.25
CA ALA A 34 -17.05 7.69 -15.26
C ALA A 34 -16.68 7.04 -16.59
N GLU A 35 -15.41 7.12 -17.01
CA GLU A 35 -14.93 6.49 -18.24
C GLU A 35 -14.95 4.96 -18.16
N ILE A 36 -14.47 4.39 -17.06
CA ILE A 36 -14.54 2.93 -16.80
C ILE A 36 -16.00 2.46 -16.86
N LYS A 37 -16.92 3.22 -16.27
CA LYS A 37 -18.36 2.90 -16.28
C LYS A 37 -19.00 3.00 -17.66
N LYS A 38 -18.38 3.61 -18.67
CA LYS A 38 -18.91 3.60 -20.04
C LYS A 38 -18.66 2.27 -20.75
N ASP A 39 -17.65 1.50 -20.34
CA ASP A 39 -17.35 0.19 -20.93
C ASP A 39 -18.26 -0.90 -20.34
N PRO A 40 -19.15 -1.52 -21.15
CA PRO A 40 -20.01 -2.61 -20.68
C PRO A 40 -19.24 -3.82 -20.14
N LYS A 41 -18.02 -4.06 -20.63
CA LYS A 41 -17.15 -5.15 -20.13
C LYS A 41 -16.69 -4.86 -18.71
N ALA A 42 -16.24 -3.63 -18.45
CA ALA A 42 -15.85 -3.20 -17.11
C ALA A 42 -17.02 -3.30 -16.14
N GLN A 43 -18.21 -2.80 -16.53
CA GLN A 43 -19.41 -2.93 -15.69
C GLN A 43 -19.73 -4.38 -15.31
N ARG A 44 -19.66 -5.31 -16.27
CA ARG A 44 -19.88 -6.74 -16.01
C ARG A 44 -18.84 -7.32 -15.06
N GLN A 45 -17.57 -6.95 -15.23
CA GLN A 45 -16.49 -7.40 -14.34
C GLN A 45 -16.69 -6.88 -12.92
N LEU A 46 -17.03 -5.60 -12.75
CA LEU A 46 -17.31 -5.00 -11.45
C LEU A 46 -18.52 -5.66 -10.77
N ALA A 47 -19.60 -5.91 -11.52
CA ALA A 47 -20.75 -6.62 -11.01
C ALA A 47 -20.41 -8.06 -10.59
N GLY A 48 -19.58 -8.76 -11.37
CA GLY A 48 -19.10 -10.11 -11.05
C GLY A 48 -18.25 -10.15 -9.78
N ILE A 49 -17.34 -9.20 -9.61
CA ILE A 49 -16.52 -9.05 -8.40
C ILE A 49 -17.40 -8.78 -7.17
N LYS A 50 -18.36 -7.86 -7.28
CA LYS A 50 -19.32 -7.54 -6.22
C LYS A 50 -20.18 -8.75 -5.86
N ALA A 51 -20.64 -9.52 -6.85
CA ALA A 51 -21.46 -10.70 -6.60
C ALA A 51 -20.67 -11.86 -5.96
N ALA A 52 -19.43 -12.08 -6.40
CA ALA A 52 -18.61 -13.20 -5.94
C ALA A 52 -17.95 -12.96 -4.57
N PHE A 53 -17.45 -11.74 -4.34
CA PHE A 53 -16.61 -11.42 -3.18
C PHE A 53 -17.20 -10.31 -2.30
N GLY A 54 -18.33 -9.72 -2.69
CA GLY A 54 -18.91 -8.60 -1.97
C GLY A 54 -18.11 -7.31 -2.07
N VAL A 55 -17.20 -7.21 -3.04
CA VAL A 55 -16.32 -6.05 -3.20
C VAL A 55 -17.02 -4.98 -4.03
N ASP A 56 -17.26 -3.81 -3.44
CA ASP A 56 -17.78 -2.62 -4.08
C ASP A 56 -16.66 -1.58 -4.27
N ILE A 57 -16.25 -1.35 -5.52
CA ILE A 57 -15.18 -0.42 -5.86
C ILE A 57 -15.50 1.01 -5.41
N GLU A 58 -16.77 1.41 -5.45
CA GLU A 58 -17.19 2.74 -5.00
C GLU A 58 -17.25 2.85 -3.47
N GLY A 59 -17.32 1.70 -2.79
CA GLY A 59 -17.26 1.60 -1.33
C GLY A 59 -15.84 1.43 -0.78
N LEU A 60 -14.82 1.23 -1.63
CA LEU A 60 -13.44 1.05 -1.17
C LEU A 60 -12.96 2.30 -0.43
N GLY A 61 -12.51 2.10 0.80
CA GLY A 61 -11.96 3.16 1.64
C GLY A 61 -10.49 3.43 1.34
N ASN A 62 -9.62 2.49 1.70
CA ASN A 62 -8.18 2.59 1.46
C ASN A 62 -7.51 1.21 1.42
N PHE A 63 -6.27 1.20 0.94
CA PHE A 63 -5.39 0.05 0.96
C PHE A 63 -3.99 0.48 1.40
N THR A 64 -3.42 -0.24 2.35
CA THR A 64 -2.05 -0.05 2.83
C THR A 64 -1.31 -1.38 2.78
N ALA A 65 -0.19 -1.45 2.06
CA ALA A 65 0.71 -2.59 2.07
C ALA A 65 2.08 -2.18 2.57
N TYR A 66 2.74 -3.04 3.36
CA TYR A 66 4.05 -2.76 3.90
C TYR A 66 4.85 -4.04 4.18
N GLY A 67 6.16 -3.89 4.32
CA GLY A 67 7.05 -5.00 4.59
C GLY A 67 8.49 -4.57 4.86
N ARG A 68 9.35 -5.56 5.13
CA ARG A 68 10.77 -5.33 5.47
C ARG A 68 11.69 -5.29 4.25
N GLY A 69 11.21 -5.78 3.10
CA GLY A 69 12.00 -5.89 1.85
C GLY A 69 12.29 -7.33 1.42
N GLU A 70 11.93 -8.31 2.25
CA GLU A 70 11.94 -9.73 1.89
C GLU A 70 11.05 -10.00 0.66
N LYS A 71 11.57 -10.79 -0.28
CA LYS A 71 10.84 -11.13 -1.51
C LYS A 71 9.53 -11.85 -1.19
N GLU A 72 8.43 -11.37 -1.79
CA GLU A 72 7.07 -11.95 -1.67
C GLU A 72 6.54 -11.97 -0.21
N LYS A 73 7.11 -11.14 0.67
CA LYS A 73 6.67 -11.02 2.06
C LYS A 73 6.17 -9.63 2.41
N GLY A 74 4.97 -9.56 2.96
CA GLY A 74 4.37 -8.31 3.42
C GLY A 74 3.07 -8.52 4.17
N ILE A 75 2.54 -7.41 4.65
CA ILE A 75 1.20 -7.28 5.24
C ILE A 75 0.45 -6.25 4.41
N ALA A 76 -0.81 -6.53 4.13
CA ALA A 76 -1.73 -5.61 3.50
C ALA A 76 -2.96 -5.43 4.39
N ILE A 77 -3.45 -4.20 4.46
CA ILE A 77 -4.66 -3.82 5.17
C ILE A 77 -5.54 -3.11 4.16
N ALA A 78 -6.77 -3.59 4.00
CA ALA A 78 -7.76 -2.97 3.15
C ALA A 78 -8.98 -2.59 4.00
N SER A 79 -9.58 -1.44 3.71
CA SER A 79 -10.80 -1.01 4.38
C SER A 79 -11.88 -0.57 3.40
N GLY A 80 -13.15 -0.80 3.77
CA GLY A 80 -14.34 -0.32 3.06
C GLY A 80 -14.67 -1.12 1.81
N GLY A 81 -15.95 -1.19 1.47
CA GLY A 81 -16.39 -1.80 0.21
C GLY A 81 -16.27 -3.32 0.20
N PHE A 82 -16.27 -3.98 1.34
CA PHE A 82 -16.29 -5.44 1.46
C PHE A 82 -17.57 -5.91 2.13
N ASN A 83 -18.01 -7.14 1.83
CA ASN A 83 -19.04 -7.84 2.61
C ASN A 83 -18.39 -9.01 3.36
N PRO A 84 -18.12 -8.87 4.67
CA PRO A 84 -17.49 -9.91 5.48
C PRO A 84 -18.16 -11.27 5.36
N LYS A 85 -19.51 -11.32 5.40
CA LYS A 85 -20.26 -12.58 5.32
C LYS A 85 -20.11 -13.27 3.98
N GLN A 86 -20.03 -12.51 2.89
CA GLN A 86 -19.78 -13.07 1.56
C GLN A 86 -18.34 -13.55 1.40
N LEU A 87 -17.36 -12.82 1.97
CA LEU A 87 -15.97 -13.27 2.02
C LEU A 87 -15.83 -14.58 2.80
N GLU A 88 -16.44 -14.66 4.00
CA GLU A 88 -16.48 -15.88 4.81
C GLU A 88 -17.18 -17.03 4.07
N GLY A 89 -18.31 -16.74 3.42
CA GLY A 89 -19.04 -17.71 2.62
C GLY A 89 -18.20 -18.27 1.47
N PHE A 90 -17.51 -17.41 0.73
CA PHE A 90 -16.62 -17.82 -0.37
C PHE A 90 -15.48 -18.71 0.13
N VAL A 91 -14.86 -18.32 1.23
CA VAL A 91 -13.76 -19.09 1.83
C VAL A 91 -14.20 -20.43 2.38
N SER A 92 -15.40 -20.51 2.95
CA SER A 92 -15.98 -21.76 3.46
C SER A 92 -16.22 -22.80 2.37
N LEU A 93 -16.24 -22.41 1.09
CA LEU A 93 -16.40 -23.32 -0.05
C LEU A 93 -15.08 -23.94 -0.53
N ASN A 94 -13.92 -23.48 -0.04
CA ASN A 94 -12.61 -24.00 -0.45
C ASN A 94 -12.03 -24.90 0.66
N GLU A 95 -12.06 -26.22 0.43
CA GLU A 95 -11.53 -27.23 1.36
C GLU A 95 -10.01 -27.11 1.63
N LYS A 96 -9.28 -26.36 0.80
CA LYS A 96 -7.84 -26.12 0.99
C LYS A 96 -7.55 -25.01 1.98
N ILE A 97 -8.56 -24.26 2.42
CA ILE A 97 -8.37 -23.17 3.36
C ILE A 97 -8.28 -23.74 4.78
N GLU A 98 -7.12 -23.53 5.40
CA GLU A 98 -6.91 -23.81 6.80
C GLU A 98 -7.43 -22.65 7.65
N THR A 99 -8.11 -22.96 8.75
CA THR A 99 -8.59 -21.95 9.70
C THR A 99 -7.85 -22.06 11.03
N SER A 100 -7.57 -20.90 11.63
CA SER A 100 -7.04 -20.82 12.98
C SER A 100 -7.57 -19.56 13.68
N THR A 101 -7.43 -19.48 15.00
CA THR A 101 -7.88 -18.30 15.76
C THR A 101 -6.69 -17.59 16.39
N TYR A 102 -6.69 -16.26 16.34
CA TYR A 102 -5.70 -15.42 17.01
C TYR A 102 -6.30 -14.07 17.40
N GLY A 103 -6.07 -13.62 18.64
CA GLY A 103 -6.58 -12.31 19.09
C GLY A 103 -8.10 -12.14 18.98
N GLY A 104 -8.87 -13.24 19.05
CA GLY A 104 -10.31 -13.24 18.86
C GLY A 104 -10.77 -13.11 17.41
N LYS A 105 -9.87 -13.24 16.43
CA LYS A 105 -10.16 -13.22 14.99
C LYS A 105 -9.87 -14.59 14.36
N THR A 106 -10.67 -14.97 13.38
CA THR A 106 -10.40 -16.13 12.54
C THR A 106 -9.41 -15.72 11.46
N ILE A 107 -8.35 -16.52 11.30
CA ILE A 107 -7.38 -16.42 10.22
C ILE A 107 -7.68 -17.55 9.25
N TYR A 108 -7.82 -17.19 7.99
CA TYR A 108 -8.01 -18.08 6.85
C TYR A 108 -6.71 -18.13 6.05
N ALA A 109 -6.16 -19.32 5.81
CA ALA A 109 -4.87 -19.51 5.17
C ALA A 109 -4.93 -20.48 4.00
N GLU A 110 -4.27 -20.14 2.90
CA GLU A 110 -4.05 -21.04 1.78
C GLU A 110 -2.61 -20.88 1.29
N ASN A 111 -1.85 -21.96 1.31
CA ASN A 111 -0.43 -21.99 0.91
C ASN A 111 0.42 -20.93 1.64
N LYS A 112 0.93 -19.95 0.90
CA LYS A 112 1.83 -18.89 1.40
C LYS A 112 1.10 -17.61 1.82
N ASN A 113 -0.23 -17.59 1.73
CA ASN A 113 -1.05 -16.41 1.99
C ASN A 113 -2.05 -16.70 3.10
N ALA A 114 -2.37 -15.67 3.87
CA ALA A 114 -3.43 -15.73 4.85
C ALA A 114 -4.12 -14.37 4.96
N PHE A 115 -5.35 -14.36 5.47
CA PHE A 115 -6.05 -13.14 5.84
C PHE A 115 -6.95 -13.34 7.06
N ALA A 116 -7.34 -12.23 7.68
CA ALA A 116 -8.32 -12.17 8.75
C ALA A 116 -9.23 -10.96 8.54
N ILE A 117 -10.51 -11.14 8.80
CA ILE A 117 -11.48 -10.05 8.90
C ILE A 117 -11.34 -9.46 10.30
N VAL A 118 -10.98 -8.17 10.37
CA VAL A 118 -10.76 -7.46 11.64
C VAL A 118 -12.09 -6.95 12.18
N ASP A 119 -12.89 -6.33 11.33
CA ASP A 119 -14.23 -5.82 11.63
C ASP A 119 -15.06 -5.75 10.35
N GLU A 120 -16.23 -5.11 10.40
CA GLU A 120 -17.16 -5.04 9.26
C GLU A 120 -16.54 -4.40 8.01
N ASN A 121 -15.55 -3.53 8.19
CA ASN A 121 -14.95 -2.76 7.12
C ASN A 121 -13.48 -3.08 6.88
N THR A 122 -12.79 -3.82 7.74
CA THR A 122 -11.33 -3.96 7.69
C THR A 122 -10.90 -5.41 7.53
N VAL A 123 -10.02 -5.65 6.54
CA VAL A 123 -9.36 -6.94 6.31
C VAL A 123 -7.85 -6.74 6.40
N VAL A 124 -7.17 -7.66 7.08
CA VAL A 124 -5.71 -7.77 7.07
C VAL A 124 -5.30 -9.06 6.37
N ALA A 125 -4.39 -8.96 5.43
CA ALA A 125 -3.81 -10.07 4.70
C ALA A 125 -2.28 -10.04 4.83
N GLY A 126 -1.64 -11.18 4.63
CA GLY A 126 -0.18 -11.24 4.64
C GLY A 126 0.35 -12.55 4.13
N SER A 127 1.68 -12.64 4.07
CA SER A 127 2.42 -13.81 3.60
C SER A 127 2.42 -14.95 4.62
N GLY A 128 1.23 -15.49 4.89
CA GLY A 128 0.96 -16.58 5.81
C GLY A 128 0.57 -16.12 7.22
N ASN A 129 0.24 -17.10 8.06
CA ASN A 129 -0.33 -16.88 9.40
C ASN A 129 0.52 -15.95 10.28
N ALA A 130 1.85 -16.06 10.24
CA ALA A 130 2.72 -15.23 11.08
C ALA A 130 2.60 -13.73 10.74
N PHE A 131 2.49 -13.39 9.46
CA PHE A 131 2.34 -11.99 9.02
C PHE A 131 0.96 -11.43 9.37
N VAL A 132 -0.09 -12.22 9.21
CA VAL A 132 -1.45 -11.82 9.63
C VAL A 132 -1.52 -11.59 11.14
N LYS A 133 -0.94 -12.49 11.95
CA LYS A 133 -0.87 -12.33 13.41
C LYS A 133 -0.14 -11.04 13.80
N HIS A 134 1.00 -10.77 13.17
CA HIS A 134 1.74 -9.53 13.40
C HIS A 134 0.91 -8.29 13.02
N GLY A 135 0.24 -8.31 11.86
CA GLY A 135 -0.64 -7.22 11.44
C GLY A 135 -1.79 -6.97 12.42
N LEU A 136 -2.42 -8.04 12.92
CA LEU A 136 -3.44 -7.96 13.97
C LEU A 136 -2.89 -7.36 15.27
N ASP A 137 -1.68 -7.73 15.67
CA ASP A 137 -1.06 -7.19 16.89
C ASP A 137 -0.68 -5.71 16.75
N VAL A 138 -0.24 -5.27 15.57
CA VAL A 138 -0.02 -3.84 15.28
C VAL A 138 -1.33 -3.07 15.36
N LEU A 139 -2.39 -3.55 14.70
CA LEU A 139 -3.73 -2.95 14.73
C LEU A 139 -4.31 -2.88 16.16
N ALA A 140 -4.02 -3.88 16.99
CA ALA A 140 -4.43 -3.92 18.39
C ALA A 140 -3.52 -3.11 19.34
N GLY A 141 -2.47 -2.45 18.83
CA GLY A 141 -1.51 -1.69 19.64
C GLY A 141 -0.60 -2.55 20.53
N LYS A 142 -0.53 -3.86 20.29
CA LYS A 142 0.33 -4.80 21.02
C LYS A 142 1.76 -4.85 20.48
N GLN A 143 1.95 -4.44 19.22
CA GLN A 143 3.25 -4.29 18.59
C GLN A 143 3.49 -2.82 18.23
N PRO A 144 4.74 -2.33 18.26
CA PRO A 144 5.06 -0.96 17.89
C PRO A 144 4.68 -0.68 16.44
N SER A 145 4.15 0.52 16.22
CA SER A 145 3.78 1.03 14.90
C SER A 145 4.81 2.04 14.37
N MET A 146 4.78 2.27 13.07
CA MET A 146 5.67 3.21 12.39
C MET A 146 5.46 4.61 12.93
N LYS A 147 6.57 5.35 13.06
CA LYS A 147 6.56 6.78 13.39
C LYS A 147 6.73 7.60 12.11
N THR A 148 6.29 8.86 12.15
CA THR A 148 6.60 9.79 11.06
C THR A 148 8.12 9.90 10.86
N ASN A 149 8.54 10.16 9.63
CA ASN A 149 9.93 10.35 9.25
C ASN A 149 10.08 11.57 8.34
N ASP A 150 11.32 11.98 8.09
CA ASP A 150 11.62 13.18 7.30
C ASP A 150 11.01 13.12 5.90
N ILE A 151 11.04 11.95 5.24
CA ILE A 151 10.47 11.78 3.90
C ILE A 151 8.97 12.03 3.89
N LEU A 152 8.23 11.44 4.83
CA LEU A 152 6.79 11.66 4.96
C LEU A 152 6.48 13.14 5.25
N ASN A 153 7.29 13.79 6.09
CA ASN A 153 7.13 15.21 6.40
C ASN A 153 7.36 16.08 5.15
N GLU A 154 8.39 15.80 4.34
CA GLU A 154 8.65 16.53 3.09
C GLU A 154 7.55 16.29 2.04
N LEU A 155 7.08 15.05 1.89
CA LEU A 155 5.95 14.74 1.00
C LEU A 155 4.68 15.49 1.41
N ALA A 156 4.38 15.56 2.71
CA ALA A 156 3.21 16.26 3.24
C ALA A 156 3.29 17.79 3.05
N LYS A 157 4.49 18.38 3.01
CA LYS A 157 4.65 19.80 2.65
C LYS A 157 4.29 20.06 1.18
N ALA A 158 4.67 19.15 0.29
CA ALA A 158 4.41 19.28 -1.15
C ALA A 158 2.95 18.96 -1.52
N ILE A 159 2.37 17.94 -0.88
CA ILE A 159 1.01 17.47 -1.10
C ILE A 159 0.38 17.18 0.28
N PRO A 160 -0.36 18.14 0.88
CA PRO A 160 -0.90 17.99 2.23
C PRO A 160 -1.91 16.84 2.42
N SER A 161 -2.64 16.50 1.35
CA SER A 161 -3.65 15.45 1.35
C SER A 161 -3.43 14.50 0.17
N PRO A 162 -2.35 13.69 0.19
CA PRO A 162 -2.06 12.79 -0.91
C PRO A 162 -3.09 11.66 -0.94
N VAL A 163 -3.53 11.28 -2.13
CA VAL A 163 -4.41 10.13 -2.35
C VAL A 163 -3.62 8.84 -2.56
N ALA A 164 -2.32 8.94 -2.81
CA ALA A 164 -1.40 7.81 -2.77
C ALA A 164 -0.04 8.24 -2.22
N VAL A 165 0.56 7.39 -1.40
CA VAL A 165 1.90 7.59 -0.83
C VAL A 165 2.67 6.28 -0.90
N ALA A 166 3.93 6.35 -1.29
CA ALA A 166 4.87 5.25 -1.19
C ALA A 166 6.17 5.74 -0.56
N ILE A 167 6.69 4.99 0.40
CA ILE A 167 8.01 5.25 1.00
C ILE A 167 8.81 3.97 1.08
N ALA A 168 10.13 4.09 0.94
CA ALA A 168 11.06 2.98 1.02
C ALA A 168 12.41 3.43 1.60
N ASP A 169 12.89 2.71 2.61
CA ASP A 169 14.27 2.72 3.05
C ASP A 169 15.05 1.68 2.23
N LEU A 170 15.80 2.17 1.24
CA LEU A 170 16.48 1.32 0.27
C LEU A 170 17.65 0.57 0.89
N ASN A 171 18.31 1.15 1.90
CA ASN A 171 19.40 0.49 2.62
C ASN A 171 18.86 -0.71 3.39
N SER A 172 17.82 -0.49 4.21
CA SER A 172 17.21 -1.55 5.01
C SER A 172 16.56 -2.63 4.14
N ILE A 173 16.00 -2.29 2.98
CA ILE A 173 15.49 -3.27 2.00
C ILE A 173 16.65 -4.09 1.39
N ALA A 174 17.78 -3.45 1.08
CA ALA A 174 18.93 -4.12 0.47
C ALA A 174 19.57 -5.18 1.38
N GLU A 175 19.40 -5.08 2.70
CA GLU A 175 19.79 -6.13 3.66
C GLU A 175 19.02 -7.44 3.44
N PHE A 176 17.77 -7.36 3.00
CA PHE A 176 16.93 -8.54 2.70
C PHE A 176 17.00 -8.96 1.24
N ASN A 177 17.13 -8.01 0.32
CA ASN A 177 17.10 -8.24 -1.11
C ASN A 177 18.12 -7.33 -1.82
N PRO A 178 19.41 -7.71 -1.81
CA PRO A 178 20.45 -6.87 -2.38
C PRO A 178 20.23 -6.68 -3.89
N PRO A 179 20.42 -5.46 -4.41
CA PRO A 179 20.16 -5.17 -5.81
C PRO A 179 21.03 -6.06 -6.72
N LYS A 180 20.42 -6.67 -7.72
CA LYS A 180 21.14 -7.41 -8.77
C LYS A 180 22.11 -6.47 -9.49
N LYS A 181 23.15 -7.02 -10.13
CA LYS A 181 24.16 -6.28 -10.92
C LYS A 181 23.61 -5.64 -12.22
N ALA A 182 22.40 -5.11 -12.19
CA ALA A 182 21.76 -4.46 -13.33
C ALA A 182 22.13 -2.95 -13.36
N PRO A 183 22.39 -2.36 -14.54
CA PRO A 183 22.73 -0.94 -14.70
C PRO A 183 21.65 0.02 -14.19
N GLU A 184 20.36 -0.36 -14.28
CA GLU A 184 19.21 0.46 -13.87
C GLU A 184 19.20 0.74 -12.35
N ALA A 185 19.97 -0.02 -11.56
CA ALA A 185 20.14 0.19 -10.13
C ALA A 185 21.15 1.30 -9.78
N ALA A 186 21.82 1.96 -10.73
CA ALA A 186 22.86 2.94 -10.43
C ALA A 186 22.36 4.16 -9.63
N ILE A 187 21.14 4.65 -9.93
CA ILE A 187 20.48 5.74 -9.20
C ILE A 187 19.95 5.24 -7.85
N LEU A 188 19.38 4.03 -7.80
CA LEU A 188 18.89 3.43 -6.55
C LEU A 188 20.01 3.10 -5.57
N LYS A 189 21.19 2.70 -6.04
CA LYS A 189 22.40 2.49 -5.23
C LYS A 189 22.95 3.78 -4.61
N LYS A 190 22.53 4.92 -5.16
CA LYS A 190 22.94 6.26 -4.75
C LYS A 190 21.95 6.90 -3.76
N ALA A 191 20.75 6.33 -3.63
CA ALA A 191 19.76 6.77 -2.68
C ALA A 191 19.73 5.84 -1.46
N SER A 192 19.62 6.42 -0.27
CA SER A 192 19.36 5.69 0.97
C SER A 192 17.87 5.48 1.19
N SER A 193 17.01 6.38 0.69
CA SER A 193 15.57 6.29 0.85
C SER A 193 14.83 7.05 -0.26
N LEU A 194 13.60 6.62 -0.55
CA LEU A 194 12.71 7.18 -1.57
C LEU A 194 11.33 7.43 -0.96
N GLY A 195 10.70 8.53 -1.37
CA GLY A 195 9.30 8.82 -1.14
C GLY A 195 8.63 9.32 -2.40
N LEU A 196 7.38 8.92 -2.60
CA LEU A 196 6.48 9.39 -3.65
C LEU A 196 5.13 9.71 -3.03
N ALA A 197 4.53 10.82 -3.45
CA ALA A 197 3.16 11.17 -3.14
C ALA A 197 2.45 11.66 -4.39
N VAL A 198 1.18 11.29 -4.52
CA VAL A 198 0.29 11.74 -5.60
C VAL A 198 -0.98 12.29 -4.96
N GLY A 199 -1.47 13.42 -5.47
CA GLY A 199 -2.69 14.05 -4.99
C GLY A 199 -3.21 15.07 -5.98
N GLU A 200 -4.33 15.70 -5.62
CA GLU A 200 -4.86 16.86 -6.33
C GLU A 200 -4.76 18.08 -5.40
N VAL A 201 -4.22 19.18 -5.91
CA VAL A 201 -4.10 20.45 -5.19
C VAL A 201 -4.44 21.57 -6.16
N ASP A 202 -5.40 22.41 -5.80
CA ASP A 202 -5.90 23.52 -6.62
C ASP A 202 -6.39 23.07 -8.03
N GLY A 203 -7.06 21.92 -8.11
CA GLY A 203 -7.59 21.36 -9.36
C GLY A 203 -6.51 20.76 -10.30
N GLN A 204 -5.28 20.60 -9.81
CA GLN A 204 -4.18 20.02 -10.58
C GLN A 204 -3.67 18.74 -9.93
N VAL A 205 -3.44 17.71 -10.74
CA VAL A 205 -2.70 16.52 -10.29
C VAL A 205 -1.27 16.94 -9.98
N ARG A 206 -0.84 16.67 -8.75
CA ARG A 206 0.52 16.87 -8.30
C ARG A 206 1.17 15.54 -7.98
N VAL A 207 2.44 15.43 -8.34
CA VAL A 207 3.31 14.33 -7.98
C VAL A 207 4.52 14.95 -7.27
N ALA A 208 4.80 14.46 -6.06
CA ALA A 208 5.99 14.84 -5.31
C ALA A 208 6.89 13.62 -5.14
N ALA A 209 8.18 13.82 -5.35
CA ALA A 209 9.20 12.81 -5.14
C ALA A 209 10.27 13.36 -4.20
N VAL A 210 10.62 12.58 -3.18
CA VAL A 210 11.70 12.90 -2.24
C VAL A 210 12.71 11.79 -2.31
N LEU A 211 13.97 12.14 -2.55
CA LEU A 211 15.07 11.18 -2.62
C LEU A 211 16.14 11.60 -1.63
N LYS A 212 16.50 10.71 -0.70
CA LYS A 212 17.61 10.94 0.22
C LYS A 212 18.85 10.30 -0.37
N ALA A 213 19.86 11.10 -0.69
CA ALA A 213 21.15 10.60 -1.16
C ALA A 213 21.88 9.83 -0.05
N ALA A 214 22.83 8.97 -0.43
CA ALA A 214 23.73 8.31 0.52
C ALA A 214 24.75 9.30 1.13
N ASP A 215 25.21 10.27 0.33
CA ASP A 215 26.18 11.30 0.69
C ASP A 215 26.02 12.56 -0.18
N GLU A 216 26.72 13.63 0.16
CA GLU A 216 26.66 14.94 -0.53
C GLU A 216 27.11 14.86 -1.99
N THR A 217 28.19 14.13 -2.26
CA THR A 217 28.68 13.92 -3.64
C THR A 217 27.62 13.22 -4.50
N THR A 218 26.91 12.28 -3.90
CA THR A 218 25.83 11.54 -4.53
C THR A 218 24.58 12.40 -4.71
N ALA A 219 24.29 13.31 -3.78
CA ALA A 219 23.22 14.28 -3.93
C ALA A 219 23.42 15.17 -5.17
N GLY A 220 24.63 15.69 -5.37
CA GLY A 220 24.95 16.49 -6.58
C GLY A 220 24.79 15.70 -7.88
N HIS A 221 25.18 14.42 -7.90
CA HIS A 221 24.95 13.56 -9.05
C HIS A 221 23.46 13.30 -9.32
N LEU A 222 22.68 13.03 -8.27
CA LEU A 222 21.24 12.79 -8.39
C LEU A 222 20.49 14.04 -8.88
N GLU A 223 20.84 15.21 -8.36
CA GLU A 223 20.27 16.48 -8.82
C GLU A 223 20.53 16.71 -10.31
N ASN A 224 21.77 16.49 -10.77
CA ASN A 224 22.13 16.66 -12.18
C ASN A 224 21.34 15.71 -13.10
N VAL A 225 21.12 14.46 -12.67
CA VAL A 225 20.30 13.49 -13.42
C VAL A 225 18.84 13.94 -13.49
N LEU A 226 18.26 14.37 -12.36
CA LEU A 226 16.87 14.82 -12.30
C LEU A 226 16.65 16.09 -13.13
N ARG A 227 17.57 17.06 -13.08
CA ARG A 227 17.52 18.27 -13.91
C ARG A 227 17.62 17.93 -15.40
N GLY A 228 18.50 17.01 -15.77
CA GLY A 228 18.60 16.53 -17.16
C GLY A 228 17.32 15.86 -17.65
N GLY A 229 16.69 15.04 -16.82
CA GLY A 229 15.43 14.34 -17.17
C GLY A 229 14.20 15.26 -17.23
N ALA A 230 14.12 16.28 -16.36
CA ALA A 230 13.03 17.26 -16.39
C ALA A 230 13.15 18.31 -17.52
N SER A 231 14.29 18.32 -18.23
CA SER A 231 14.53 19.22 -19.38
C SER A 231 14.19 18.58 -20.74
N LEU A 232 13.65 17.35 -20.74
CA LEU A 232 13.19 16.59 -21.91
C LEU A 232 11.66 16.61 -22.00
#